data_AF-A0A8T3KN70-F1
#
_entry.id   AF-A0A8T3KN70-F1
#
_cell.length_a   1.000
_cell.length_b   1.000
_cell.length_c   1.000
_cell.angle_alpha   90.00
_cell.angle_beta   90.00
_cell.angle_gamma   90.00
#
_symmetry.space_group_name_H-M   'P 1'
#
loop_
_entity.id
_entity.type
_entity.pdbx_description
1 polymer ?
#
loop_
_entity_poly.entity_id
_entity_poly.type
_entity_poly.pdbx_seq_one_letter_code
_entity_poly.pdbx_strand_id
1 'polypeptide(L)'
;MLSMKRDQDHFRGCLLGGAIGDALGWPVEFMRATEIKNQYGDRGITELVQNSDGKAEITDDTQMTLFTAEGLLRAETRGREEGICHPPSVVYYAYQRWLHTQGYPKNKDLDWIFDGWLIRTKQLFQKRAPGNTCISALLSRKQGTIEEPINNSPAIYPQEPLPILLLRLLKGLTLRMRLKGL
;
A
#
# COMPACT_ATOMS: atom_id res chain seq x y z
N MET A 1 13.83 17.29 22.61
CA MET A 1 14.19 16.37 21.50
C MET A 1 13.18 15.22 21.53
N LEU A 2 12.18 15.22 20.65
CA LEU A 2 11.18 14.14 20.59
C LEU A 2 11.89 12.84 20.21
N SER A 3 11.86 11.84 21.10
CA SER A 3 12.34 10.50 20.80
C SER A 3 11.47 9.94 19.68
N MET A 4 12.02 9.86 18.46
CA MET A 4 11.36 9.16 17.36
C MET A 4 11.29 7.68 17.75
N LYS A 5 10.09 7.21 18.08
CA LYS A 5 9.85 5.83 18.44
C LYS A 5 9.93 4.98 17.16
N ARG A 6 11.05 4.29 16.98
CA ARG A 6 11.44 3.51 15.80
C ARG A 6 11.57 2.02 16.17
N ASP A 7 10.64 1.53 16.95
CA ASP A 7 10.57 0.13 17.36
C ASP A 7 9.46 -0.61 16.60
N GLN A 8 9.47 -1.95 16.69
CA GLN A 8 8.54 -2.81 15.96
C GLN A 8 7.07 -2.52 16.29
N ASP A 9 6.78 -2.11 17.52
CA ASP A 9 5.40 -1.89 17.97
C ASP A 9 4.82 -0.62 17.35
N HIS A 10 5.66 0.40 17.10
CA HIS A 10 5.22 1.59 16.36
C HIS A 10 4.90 1.28 14.90
N PHE A 11 5.72 0.47 14.22
CA PHE A 11 5.43 0.07 12.84
C PHE A 11 4.16 -0.78 12.77
N ARG A 12 3.98 -1.72 13.70
CA ARG A 12 2.74 -2.51 13.81
C ARG A 12 1.54 -1.60 14.06
N GLY A 13 1.67 -0.64 14.98
CA GLY A 13 0.63 0.35 15.28
C GLY A 13 0.25 1.20 14.08
N CYS A 14 1.21 1.65 13.27
CA CYS A 14 0.94 2.38 12.03
C CYS A 14 0.18 1.53 11.00
N LEU A 15 0.61 0.28 10.79
CA LEU A 15 -0.05 -0.61 9.83
C LEU A 15 -1.47 -0.99 10.28
N LEU A 16 -1.64 -1.33 11.56
CA LEU A 16 -2.96 -1.65 12.14
C LEU A 16 -3.88 -0.42 12.17
N GLY A 17 -3.37 0.72 12.60
CA GLY A 17 -4.12 1.97 12.63
C GLY A 17 -4.55 2.42 11.23
N GLY A 18 -3.69 2.25 10.22
CA GLY A 18 -4.04 2.46 8.82
C GLY A 18 -5.17 1.54 8.36
N ALA A 19 -5.07 0.24 8.64
CA ALA A 19 -6.11 -0.73 8.27
C ALA A 19 -7.46 -0.49 8.99
N ILE A 20 -7.42 -0.08 10.26
CA ILE A 20 -8.63 0.31 11.01
C ILE A 20 -9.23 1.59 10.42
N GLY A 21 -8.41 2.58 10.10
CA GLY A 21 -8.87 3.83 9.49
C GLY A 21 -9.50 3.61 8.11
N ASP A 22 -8.88 2.78 7.28
CA ASP A 22 -9.43 2.31 6.01
C ASP A 22 -10.80 1.65 6.20
N ALA A 23 -10.89 0.62 7.05
CA ALA A 23 -12.13 -0.09 7.30
C ALA A 23 -13.24 0.79 7.91
N LEU A 24 -12.89 1.80 8.71
CA LEU A 24 -13.83 2.76 9.27
C LEU A 24 -14.31 3.78 8.23
N GLY A 25 -13.43 4.23 7.33
CA GLY A 25 -13.74 5.22 6.30
C GLY A 25 -14.51 4.64 5.12
N TRP A 26 -14.27 3.38 4.77
CA TRP A 26 -14.84 2.72 3.61
C TRP A 26 -16.37 2.83 3.49
N PRO A 27 -17.18 2.54 4.54
CA PRO A 27 -18.65 2.62 4.44
C PRO A 27 -19.19 4.01 4.14
N VAL A 28 -18.38 5.05 4.32
CA VAL A 28 -18.79 6.45 4.20
C VAL A 28 -18.03 7.22 3.11
N GLU A 29 -17.18 6.55 2.32
CA GLU A 29 -16.25 7.18 1.37
C GLU A 29 -16.96 8.12 0.37
N PHE A 30 -18.14 7.73 -0.12
CA PHE A 30 -18.92 8.50 -1.09
C PHE A 30 -20.11 9.24 -0.49
N MET A 31 -20.21 9.29 0.84
CA MET A 31 -21.27 10.00 1.54
C MET A 31 -20.88 11.46 1.80
N ARG A 32 -21.84 12.36 1.65
CA ARG A 32 -21.72 13.74 2.13
C ARG A 32 -21.76 13.76 3.65
N ALA A 33 -21.11 14.75 4.26
CA ALA A 33 -21.11 14.93 5.71
C ALA A 33 -22.52 14.94 6.34
N THR A 34 -23.51 15.51 5.64
CA THR A 34 -24.92 15.49 6.07
C THR A 34 -25.52 14.09 6.05
N GLU A 35 -25.19 13.27 5.06
CA GLU A 35 -25.68 11.89 4.94
C GLU A 35 -25.05 11.02 6.04
N ILE A 36 -23.75 11.21 6.31
CA ILE A 36 -23.05 10.53 7.41
C ILE A 36 -23.72 10.87 8.74
N LYS A 37 -24.01 12.14 9.00
CA LYS A 37 -24.69 12.56 10.24
C LYS A 37 -26.11 12.03 10.35
N ASN A 38 -26.86 12.03 9.25
CA ASN A 38 -28.21 11.49 9.24
C ASN A 38 -28.25 9.98 9.53
N GLN A 39 -27.24 9.23 9.05
CA GLN A 39 -27.18 7.78 9.23
C GLN A 39 -26.53 7.35 10.55
N TYR A 40 -25.46 8.02 10.99
CA TYR A 40 -24.63 7.61 12.13
C TYR A 40 -24.72 8.57 13.34
N GLY A 41 -25.49 9.66 13.24
CA GLY A 41 -25.64 10.70 14.26
C GLY A 41 -24.62 11.83 14.16
N ASP A 42 -24.75 12.84 15.01
CA ASP A 42 -23.94 14.08 14.92
C ASP A 42 -22.43 13.87 15.04
N ARG A 43 -22.01 12.77 15.70
CA ARG A 43 -20.61 12.36 15.84
C ARG A 43 -20.06 11.62 14.61
N GLY A 44 -20.91 11.30 13.63
CA GLY A 44 -20.56 10.49 12.46
C GLY A 44 -20.27 9.03 12.81
N ILE A 45 -19.60 8.33 11.89
CA ILE A 45 -19.18 6.94 12.10
C ILE A 45 -18.15 6.86 13.23
N THR A 46 -18.43 6.04 14.23
CA THR A 46 -17.59 5.86 15.43
C THR A 46 -17.23 4.42 15.71
N GLU A 47 -17.86 3.48 15.01
CA GLU A 47 -17.68 2.04 15.15
C GLU A 47 -17.46 1.43 13.77
N LEU A 48 -16.75 0.30 13.73
CA LEU A 48 -16.53 -0.44 12.50
C LEU A 48 -17.84 -1.08 12.03
N VAL A 49 -18.19 -0.86 10.76
CA VAL A 49 -19.30 -1.55 10.12
C VAL A 49 -18.86 -2.96 9.74
N GLN A 50 -19.59 -3.95 10.25
CA GLN A 50 -19.31 -5.36 10.00
C GLN A 50 -20.17 -5.90 8.85
N ASN A 51 -19.60 -6.77 8.03
CA ASN A 51 -20.31 -7.56 7.04
C ASN A 51 -21.11 -8.72 7.69
N SER A 52 -21.78 -9.54 6.88
CA SER A 52 -22.58 -10.68 7.35
C SER A 52 -21.81 -11.72 8.17
N ASP A 53 -20.48 -11.75 8.03
CA ASP A 53 -19.60 -12.66 8.77
C ASP A 53 -19.04 -12.03 10.06
N GLY A 54 -19.53 -10.85 10.45
CA GLY A 54 -19.07 -10.13 11.64
C GLY A 54 -17.69 -9.49 11.48
N LYS A 55 -17.25 -9.23 10.25
CA LYS A 55 -15.91 -8.67 9.96
C LYS A 55 -16.01 -7.28 9.34
N ALA A 56 -15.15 -6.37 9.79
CA ALA A 56 -14.93 -5.11 9.09
C ALA A 56 -14.06 -5.36 7.85
N GLU A 57 -14.40 -4.72 6.73
CA GLU A 57 -13.73 -4.92 5.46
C GLU A 57 -12.68 -3.84 5.22
N ILE A 58 -11.50 -4.24 4.80
CA ILE A 58 -10.44 -3.34 4.30
C ILE A 58 -10.59 -3.14 2.78
N THR A 59 -10.05 -2.05 2.25
CA THR A 59 -10.10 -1.72 0.81
C THR A 59 -8.79 -2.08 0.09
N ASP A 60 -8.69 -1.68 -1.18
CA ASP A 60 -7.44 -1.69 -1.92
C ASP A 60 -6.35 -0.86 -1.25
N ASP A 61 -6.68 0.18 -0.48
CA ASP A 61 -5.69 0.99 0.24
C ASP A 61 -4.84 0.15 1.19
N THR A 62 -5.48 -0.67 2.05
CA THR A 62 -4.73 -1.56 2.94
C THR A 62 -3.96 -2.63 2.15
N GLN A 63 -4.58 -3.23 1.13
CA GLN A 63 -3.92 -4.26 0.33
C GLN A 63 -2.67 -3.70 -0.38
N MET A 64 -2.80 -2.56 -1.06
CA MET A 64 -1.71 -1.87 -1.75
C MET A 64 -0.64 -1.38 -0.76
N THR A 65 -1.02 -0.96 0.45
CA THR A 65 -0.06 -0.62 1.51
C THR A 65 0.81 -1.82 1.88
N LEU A 66 0.22 -3.01 2.03
CA LEU A 66 0.97 -4.25 2.31
C LEU A 66 1.94 -4.59 1.16
N PHE A 67 1.49 -4.50 -0.09
CA PHE A 67 2.37 -4.75 -1.25
C PHE A 67 3.45 -3.67 -1.40
N THR A 68 3.16 -2.43 -1.03
CA THR A 68 4.18 -1.35 -0.96
C THR A 68 5.26 -1.71 0.04
N ALA A 69 4.88 -2.11 1.26
CA ALA A 69 5.82 -2.53 2.28
C ALA A 69 6.67 -3.72 1.82
N GLU A 70 6.06 -4.72 1.17
CA GLU A 70 6.79 -5.85 0.58
C GLU A 70 7.79 -5.39 -0.49
N GLY A 71 7.37 -4.52 -1.41
CA GLY A 71 8.23 -3.98 -2.47
C GLY A 71 9.42 -3.20 -1.92
N LEU A 72 9.20 -2.40 -0.87
CA LEU A 72 10.26 -1.64 -0.21
C LEU A 72 11.26 -2.54 0.52
N LEU A 73 10.78 -3.56 1.24
CA LEU A 73 11.65 -4.53 1.89
C LEU A 73 12.50 -5.29 0.87
N ARG A 74 11.90 -5.74 -0.24
CA ARG A 74 12.63 -6.41 -1.32
C ARG A 74 13.65 -5.49 -1.98
N ALA A 75 13.32 -4.21 -2.17
CA ALA A 75 14.25 -3.23 -2.74
C ALA A 75 15.47 -3.01 -1.83
N GLU A 76 15.23 -2.86 -0.52
CA GLU A 76 16.30 -2.72 0.47
C GLU A 76 17.19 -3.98 0.51
N THR A 77 16.60 -5.17 0.56
CA THR A 77 17.37 -6.43 0.52
C THR A 77 18.20 -6.53 -0.75
N ARG A 78 17.61 -6.31 -1.93
CA ARG A 78 18.34 -6.36 -3.20
C ARG A 78 19.47 -5.33 -3.26
N GLY A 79 19.24 -4.11 -2.77
CA GLY A 79 20.27 -3.08 -2.71
C GLY A 79 21.44 -3.46 -1.80
N ARG A 80 21.20 -4.20 -0.71
CA ARG A 80 22.25 -4.68 0.20
C ARG A 80 23.03 -5.87 -0.36
N GLU A 81 22.34 -6.83 -0.96
CA GLU A 81 22.95 -8.09 -1.43
C GLU A 81 23.63 -7.92 -2.81
N GLU A 82 23.00 -7.18 -3.72
CA GLU A 82 23.40 -7.10 -5.14
C GLU A 82 23.96 -5.70 -5.53
N GLY A 83 23.92 -4.74 -4.61
CA GLY A 83 24.39 -3.36 -4.80
C GLY A 83 23.46 -2.48 -5.65
N ILE A 84 23.18 -2.88 -6.90
CA ILE A 84 22.35 -2.10 -7.83
C ILE A 84 20.87 -2.45 -7.65
N CYS A 85 20.07 -1.49 -7.22
CA CYS A 85 18.62 -1.60 -7.13
C CYS A 85 17.95 -0.31 -7.60
N HIS A 86 16.86 -0.46 -8.36
CA HIS A 86 15.94 0.61 -8.69
C HIS A 86 14.62 0.41 -7.90
N PRO A 87 14.48 1.01 -6.70
CA PRO A 87 13.32 0.77 -5.83
C PRO A 87 11.95 0.98 -6.49
N PRO A 88 11.74 2.02 -7.33
CA PRO A 88 10.46 2.20 -8.02
C PRO A 88 10.03 0.98 -8.85
N SER A 89 10.96 0.33 -9.56
CA SER A 89 10.64 -0.87 -10.33
C SER A 89 10.32 -2.07 -9.43
N VAL A 90 11.00 -2.21 -8.29
CA VAL A 90 10.71 -3.29 -7.34
C VAL A 90 9.34 -3.12 -6.69
N VAL A 91 8.96 -1.89 -6.34
CA VAL A 91 7.62 -1.56 -5.84
C VAL A 91 6.57 -1.79 -6.94
N TYR A 92 6.85 -1.40 -8.18
CA TYR A 92 5.99 -1.71 -9.32
C TYR A 92 5.75 -3.22 -9.47
N TYR A 93 6.77 -4.07 -9.32
CA TYR A 93 6.58 -5.52 -9.35
C TYR A 93 5.70 -6.03 -8.20
N ALA A 94 5.74 -5.38 -7.03
CA ALA A 94 4.81 -5.69 -5.94
C ALA A 94 3.38 -5.32 -6.30
N TYR A 95 3.15 -4.19 -6.98
CA TYR A 95 1.83 -3.85 -7.49
C TYR A 95 1.34 -4.78 -8.60
N GLN A 96 2.23 -5.33 -9.42
CA GLN A 96 1.84 -6.39 -10.37
C GLN A 96 1.41 -7.68 -9.66
N ARG A 97 2.07 -8.04 -8.54
CA ARG A 97 1.60 -9.14 -7.68
C ARG A 97 0.24 -8.84 -7.06
N TRP A 98 0.04 -7.63 -6.53
CA TRP A 98 -1.26 -7.17 -6.04
C TRP A 98 -2.33 -7.28 -7.14
N LEU A 99 -2.08 -6.72 -8.33
CA LEU A 99 -3.01 -6.76 -9.46
C LEU A 99 -3.44 -8.21 -9.79
N HIS A 100 -2.51 -9.16 -9.71
CA HIS A 100 -2.83 -10.57 -9.89
C HIS A 100 -3.78 -11.12 -8.81
N THR A 101 -3.59 -10.73 -7.54
CA THR A 101 -4.54 -11.09 -6.46
C THR A 101 -5.95 -10.54 -6.70
N GLN A 102 -6.08 -9.45 -7.47
CA GLN A 102 -7.37 -8.89 -7.88
C GLN A 102 -8.02 -9.63 -9.05
N GLY A 103 -7.43 -10.73 -9.53
CA GLY A 103 -7.97 -11.59 -10.59
C GLY A 103 -7.57 -11.17 -12.01
N TYR A 104 -6.63 -10.24 -12.17
CA TYR A 104 -6.12 -9.86 -13.49
C TYR A 104 -5.01 -10.81 -13.96
N PRO A 105 -4.84 -10.96 -15.29
CA PRO A 105 -3.85 -11.87 -15.85
C PRO A 105 -2.43 -11.43 -15.52
N LYS A 106 -1.57 -12.42 -15.26
CA LYS A 106 -0.12 -12.20 -15.14
C LYS A 106 0.44 -11.67 -16.46
N ASN A 107 1.45 -10.79 -16.36
CA ASN A 107 2.30 -10.51 -17.51
C ASN A 107 3.29 -11.67 -17.67
N LYS A 108 3.20 -12.41 -18.79
CA LYS A 108 4.09 -13.55 -19.08
C LYS A 108 5.57 -13.15 -19.12
N ASP A 109 5.86 -11.92 -19.56
CA ASP A 109 7.24 -11.39 -19.61
C ASP A 109 7.82 -11.14 -18.21
N LEU A 110 6.96 -11.16 -17.18
CA LEU A 110 7.31 -10.93 -15.79
C LEU A 110 6.96 -12.13 -14.91
N ASP A 111 6.85 -13.36 -15.44
CA ASP A 111 6.37 -14.50 -14.63
C ASP A 111 7.22 -14.75 -13.37
N TRP A 112 8.52 -14.43 -13.44
CA TRP A 112 9.47 -14.51 -12.34
C TRP A 112 9.14 -13.61 -11.13
N ILE A 113 8.29 -12.59 -11.27
CA ILE A 113 7.94 -11.68 -10.15
C ILE A 113 6.82 -12.25 -9.26
N PHE A 114 6.12 -13.30 -9.67
CA PHE A 114 4.93 -13.81 -8.98
C PHE A 114 5.30 -14.82 -7.88
N ASP A 115 6.13 -14.37 -6.94
CA ASP A 115 6.66 -15.14 -5.82
C ASP A 115 6.46 -14.42 -4.47
N GLY A 116 6.89 -15.07 -3.39
CA GLY A 116 6.87 -14.50 -2.04
C GLY A 116 5.60 -14.75 -1.23
N TRP A 117 5.60 -14.27 0.01
CA TRP A 117 4.60 -14.63 1.01
C TRP A 117 3.25 -13.96 0.76
N LEU A 118 3.23 -12.67 0.46
CA LEU A 118 1.99 -11.89 0.40
C LEU A 118 1.06 -12.37 -0.72
N ILE A 119 1.61 -12.70 -1.90
CA ILE A 119 0.86 -13.27 -3.02
C ILE A 119 0.29 -14.68 -2.75
N ARG A 120 0.71 -15.36 -1.68
CA ARG A 120 0.14 -16.66 -1.27
C ARG A 120 -0.98 -16.53 -0.24
N THR A 121 -1.20 -15.34 0.31
CA THR A 121 -2.24 -15.07 1.30
C THR A 121 -3.61 -15.02 0.63
N LYS A 122 -4.39 -16.10 0.75
CA LYS A 122 -5.70 -16.25 0.09
C LYS A 122 -6.68 -15.11 0.41
N GLN A 123 -6.58 -14.52 1.59
CA GLN A 123 -7.42 -13.40 2.02
C GLN A 123 -7.21 -12.14 1.19
N LEU A 124 -6.07 -12.00 0.51
CA LEU A 124 -5.80 -10.89 -0.41
C LEU A 124 -6.37 -11.13 -1.81
N PHE A 125 -6.87 -12.34 -2.11
CA PHE A 125 -7.57 -12.65 -3.36
C PHE A 125 -9.05 -12.29 -3.29
N GLN A 126 -9.32 -11.05 -2.91
CA GLN A 126 -10.65 -10.46 -2.91
C GLN A 126 -10.55 -9.08 -3.51
N LYS A 127 -11.43 -8.78 -4.47
CA LYS A 127 -11.56 -7.44 -5.04
C LYS A 127 -12.12 -6.51 -3.97
N ARG A 128 -11.35 -5.50 -3.61
CA ARG A 128 -11.69 -4.55 -2.54
C ARG A 128 -11.85 -3.12 -3.08
N ALA A 129 -12.72 -2.98 -4.07
CA ALA A 129 -13.06 -1.71 -4.74
C ALA A 129 -11.89 -0.90 -5.35
N PRO A 130 -10.94 -1.53 -6.07
CA PRO A 130 -9.80 -0.79 -6.58
C PRO A 130 -10.18 0.33 -7.55
N GLY A 131 -9.56 1.49 -7.38
CA GLY A 131 -9.76 2.62 -8.28
C GLY A 131 -9.45 2.26 -9.74
N ASN A 132 -10.40 2.50 -10.66
CA ASN A 132 -10.27 2.15 -12.09
C ASN A 132 -9.01 2.72 -12.75
N THR A 133 -8.55 3.89 -12.30
CA THR A 133 -7.32 4.52 -12.79
C THR A 133 -6.08 3.71 -12.42
N CYS A 134 -6.04 3.12 -11.21
CA CYS A 134 -4.90 2.34 -10.71
C CYS A 134 -4.75 1.06 -11.50
N ILE A 135 -5.87 0.36 -11.68
CA ILE A 135 -5.97 -0.83 -12.51
C ILE A 135 -5.54 -0.54 -13.94
N SER A 136 -6.05 0.53 -14.55
CA SER A 136 -5.72 0.89 -15.94
C SER A 136 -4.23 1.20 -16.10
N ALA A 137 -3.63 1.91 -15.14
CA ALA A 137 -2.21 2.22 -15.14
C ALA A 137 -1.35 0.94 -15.04
N LEU A 138 -1.66 0.02 -14.13
CA LEU A 138 -0.90 -1.23 -13.98
C LEU A 138 -1.11 -2.18 -15.18
N LEU A 139 -2.32 -2.22 -15.74
CA LEU A 139 -2.62 -2.99 -16.96
C LEU A 139 -1.90 -2.44 -18.20
N SER A 140 -1.55 -1.14 -18.23
CA SER A 140 -0.75 -0.55 -19.31
C SER A 140 0.65 -1.16 -19.41
N ARG A 141 1.13 -1.79 -18.32
CA ARG A 141 2.48 -2.37 -18.17
C ARG A 141 3.63 -1.36 -18.30
N LYS A 142 3.33 -0.07 -18.36
CA LYS A 142 4.31 1.00 -18.40
C LYS A 142 4.60 1.47 -16.97
N GLN A 143 5.85 1.84 -16.72
CA GLN A 143 6.25 2.58 -15.52
C GLN A 143 6.35 4.05 -15.90
N GLY A 144 5.52 4.90 -15.30
CA GLY A 144 5.50 6.33 -15.57
C GLY A 144 6.56 7.02 -14.73
N THR A 145 6.94 8.23 -15.13
CA THR A 145 7.79 9.11 -14.32
C THR A 145 7.02 10.36 -13.93
N ILE A 146 7.57 11.18 -13.02
CA ILE A 146 6.97 12.45 -12.63
C ILE A 146 6.82 13.37 -13.86
N GLU A 147 7.78 13.31 -14.76
CA GLU A 147 7.83 14.08 -16.00
C GLU A 147 6.88 13.51 -17.07
N GLU A 148 6.68 12.20 -17.08
CA GLU A 148 5.81 11.47 -18.02
C GLU A 148 4.79 10.58 -17.28
N PRO A 149 3.72 11.17 -16.72
CA PRO A 149 2.73 10.41 -15.94
C PRO A 149 1.86 9.52 -16.84
N ILE A 150 1.49 8.35 -16.32
CA ILE A 150 0.61 7.38 -17.02
C ILE A 150 -0.88 7.68 -16.78
N ASN A 151 -1.22 8.49 -15.78
CA ASN A 151 -2.60 8.82 -15.45
C ASN A 151 -2.71 10.20 -14.80
N ASN A 152 -3.95 10.70 -14.71
CA ASN A 152 -4.28 12.03 -14.18
C ASN A 152 -4.83 12.03 -12.74
N SER A 153 -4.72 10.90 -12.00
CA SER A 153 -5.28 10.79 -10.65
C SER A 153 -4.20 10.97 -9.57
N PRO A 154 -4.45 11.76 -8.51
CA PRO A 154 -3.50 11.92 -7.41
C PRO A 154 -3.25 10.63 -6.61
N ALA A 155 -4.15 9.65 -6.67
CA ALA A 155 -3.99 8.35 -6.03
C ALA A 155 -2.86 7.51 -6.66
N ILE A 156 -2.52 7.80 -7.92
CA ILE A 156 -1.43 7.17 -8.67
C ILE A 156 -0.59 8.27 -9.31
N TYR A 157 -0.13 9.23 -8.50
CA TYR A 157 1.14 9.86 -8.86
C TYR A 157 2.18 8.74 -9.06
N PRO A 158 3.10 8.89 -10.03
CA PRO A 158 4.20 7.97 -10.20
C PRO A 158 5.04 8.02 -8.91
N GLN A 159 4.76 7.10 -7.98
CA GLN A 159 5.59 6.81 -6.83
C GLN A 159 5.87 8.00 -5.87
N GLU A 160 4.87 8.76 -5.38
CA GLU A 160 4.91 9.66 -4.20
C GLU A 160 3.51 10.26 -3.92
N PRO A 161 2.89 10.14 -2.71
CA PRO A 161 3.47 10.58 -1.43
C PRO A 161 3.59 9.48 -0.36
N LEU A 162 2.92 8.33 -0.51
CA LEU A 162 2.97 7.26 0.49
C LEU A 162 4.27 6.44 0.43
N PRO A 163 4.77 6.02 -0.76
CA PRO A 163 5.99 5.23 -0.87
C PRO A 163 7.25 5.98 -0.48
N ILE A 164 7.32 7.31 -0.69
CA ILE A 164 8.48 8.10 -0.25
C ILE A 164 8.27 8.80 1.09
N LEU A 165 7.06 8.95 1.64
CA LEU A 165 6.95 9.11 3.10
C LEU A 165 7.47 7.85 3.80
N LEU A 166 7.13 6.64 3.31
CA LEU A 166 7.75 5.40 3.77
C LEU A 166 9.24 5.31 3.42
N LEU A 167 9.71 5.68 2.22
CA LEU A 167 11.15 5.69 1.89
C LEU A 167 11.91 6.78 2.62
N ARG A 168 11.31 7.91 3.04
CA ARG A 168 11.94 8.93 3.88
C ARG A 168 12.01 8.44 5.33
N LEU A 169 10.98 7.74 5.80
CA LEU A 169 11.02 6.99 7.07
C LEU A 169 12.13 5.92 7.04
N LEU A 170 12.24 5.15 5.95
CA LEU A 170 13.24 4.08 5.76
C LEU A 170 14.66 4.60 5.47
N LYS A 171 14.86 5.59 4.58
CA LYS A 171 16.17 6.23 4.33
C LYS A 171 16.68 6.97 5.56
N GLY A 172 15.79 7.57 6.36
CA GLY A 172 16.11 8.13 7.67
C GLY A 172 16.51 7.08 8.73
N LEU A 173 16.28 5.79 8.46
CA LEU A 173 16.72 4.64 9.26
C LEU A 173 18.04 4.06 8.72
N THR A 174 18.22 3.92 7.41
CA THR A 174 19.46 3.39 6.80
C THR A 174 20.67 4.31 7.00
N LEU A 175 20.49 5.64 6.94
CA LEU A 175 21.59 6.60 7.17
C LEU A 175 22.07 6.67 8.63
N ARG A 176 21.26 6.23 9.60
CA ARG A 176 21.61 6.23 11.04
C ARG A 176 22.12 4.89 11.56
N MET A 177 21.93 3.80 10.82
CA MET A 177 22.50 2.49 11.17
C MET A 177 24.01 2.37 10.83
N ARG A 178 24.61 3.34 10.14
CA ARG A 178 26.04 3.31 9.74
C ARG A 178 27.02 4.00 10.71
N LEU A 179 26.60 4.39 11.92
CA LEU A 179 27.50 5.09 12.85
C LEU A 179 27.53 4.59 14.30
N LYS A 180 26.99 3.40 14.61
CA LYS A 180 27.29 2.75 15.90
C LYS A 180 27.41 1.25 15.74
N GLY A 181 28.66 0.81 15.58
CA GLY A 181 29.20 -0.46 16.06
C GLY A 181 28.58 -1.73 15.51
N LEU A 182 29.16 -2.23 14.42
CA LEU A 182 29.89 -3.50 14.41
C LEU A 182 31.11 -3.32 13.51
#